data_AF-A0A239PJX5-F1
#
_entry.id   AF-A0A239PJX5-F1
#
_cell.length_a   1.000
_cell.length_b   1.000
_cell.length_c   1.000
_cell.angle_alpha   90.00
_cell.angle_beta   90.00
_cell.angle_gamma   90.00
#
_symmetry.space_group_name_H-M   'P 1'
#
loop_
_entity.id
_entity.type
_entity.pdbx_description
1 polymer ?
#
loop_
_entity_poly.entity_id
_entity_poly.type
_entity_poly.pdbx_seq_one_letter_code
_entity_poly.pdbx_strand_id
1 'polypeptide(L)'
;MSNFIKRRRLARQGARDAWLLGLAASAAFLAAGSLMGARAGEENAEEAPEAREGTDLRLGAEVDRICFGRNINGWKPVKGEDDVVLLERGVDDWYRVELTGACEERLFRFAQAIGIESRPSGGCVTHGDVIIVEDTGNFARRCFIRRIYEWNDKAPAPEEASPGEDA
;
A
#
# COMPACT_ATOMS: atom_id res chain seq x y z
N MET A 1 -31.39 -38.22 20.38
CA MET A 1 -30.12 -38.60 19.71
C MET A 1 -29.37 -37.29 19.40
N SER A 2 -28.89 -36.49 20.36
CA SER A 2 -27.94 -36.74 21.46
C SER A 2 -26.68 -37.46 21.01
N ASN A 3 -25.53 -36.78 21.16
CA ASN A 3 -24.15 -37.29 21.18
C ASN A 3 -23.22 -37.02 19.98
N PHE A 4 -23.11 -35.77 19.49
CA PHE A 4 -21.86 -35.36 18.81
C PHE A 4 -21.32 -33.96 19.17
N ILE A 5 -22.04 -33.22 20.02
CA ILE A 5 -21.60 -31.91 20.55
C ILE A 5 -21.00 -32.12 21.94
N LYS A 6 -19.77 -32.66 22.08
CA LYS A 6 -19.01 -32.53 23.36
C LYS A 6 -17.55 -33.01 23.44
N ARG A 7 -16.86 -33.42 22.38
CA ARG A 7 -15.51 -34.01 22.54
C ARG A 7 -14.50 -33.44 21.55
N ARG A 8 -13.88 -32.32 21.93
CA ARG A 8 -12.52 -31.86 21.49
C ARG A 8 -12.11 -30.50 22.11
N ARG A 9 -12.72 -30.08 23.22
CA ARG A 9 -12.06 -29.21 24.20
C ARG A 9 -11.40 -30.13 25.23
N LEU A 10 -10.14 -30.47 25.05
CA LEU A 10 -9.24 -31.08 26.05
C LEU A 10 -7.87 -31.32 25.38
N ALA A 11 -7.14 -30.22 25.12
CA ALA A 11 -5.71 -30.24 24.82
C ALA A 11 -5.08 -28.92 25.31
N ARG A 12 -5.49 -28.50 26.51
CA ARG A 12 -5.05 -27.26 27.17
C ARG A 12 -4.76 -27.58 28.63
N GLN A 13 -3.80 -28.46 28.90
CA GLN A 13 -3.27 -28.75 30.25
C GLN A 13 -2.09 -29.73 30.17
N GLY A 14 -0.90 -29.21 29.88
CA GLY A 14 0.35 -29.67 30.48
C GLY A 14 0.95 -28.41 31.12
N ALA A 15 0.79 -28.22 32.45
CA ALA A 15 1.79 -28.67 33.42
C ALA A 15 3.17 -28.16 32.97
N ARG A 16 3.58 -26.91 33.25
CA ARG A 16 3.79 -26.31 34.58
C ARG A 16 4.46 -27.30 35.52
N ASP A 17 5.63 -26.91 36.03
CA ASP A 17 6.35 -27.51 37.16
C ASP A 17 7.57 -28.39 36.81
N ALA A 18 8.65 -27.74 36.39
CA ALA A 18 10.01 -28.09 36.76
C ALA A 18 10.92 -26.92 36.42
N TRP A 19 12.00 -26.71 37.17
CA TRP A 19 13.01 -25.67 37.01
C TRP A 19 12.76 -24.36 37.77
N LEU A 20 12.60 -24.48 39.08
CA LEU A 20 13.19 -23.54 40.04
C LEU A 20 14.21 -24.32 40.89
N LEU A 21 15.36 -23.67 41.14
CA LEU A 21 16.43 -23.94 42.10
C LEU A 21 17.80 -24.19 41.44
N GLY A 22 18.58 -23.11 41.37
CA GLY A 22 19.99 -23.11 40.98
C GLY A 22 20.62 -21.75 41.20
N LEU A 23 20.51 -21.21 42.42
CA LEU A 23 21.28 -20.06 42.89
C LEU A 23 22.74 -20.50 43.12
N ALA A 24 23.68 -19.95 42.35
CA ALA A 24 25.06 -19.82 42.78
C ALA A 24 25.68 -18.57 42.13
N ALA A 25 26.06 -17.64 43.00
CA ALA A 25 26.76 -16.41 42.69
C ALA A 25 28.17 -16.66 42.16
N SER A 26 28.58 -15.89 41.16
CA SER A 26 30.00 -15.58 40.93
C SER A 26 30.12 -14.13 40.46
N ALA A 27 30.89 -13.38 41.24
CA ALA A 27 31.15 -11.96 41.09
C ALA A 27 32.20 -11.66 40.00
N ALA A 28 32.09 -10.46 39.46
CA ALA A 28 33.17 -9.58 38.99
C ALA A 28 34.18 -10.12 37.96
N PHE A 29 33.96 -9.77 36.68
CA PHE A 29 35.07 -9.41 35.80
C PHE A 29 34.84 -7.99 35.26
N LEU A 30 35.74 -7.10 35.68
CA LEU A 30 35.92 -5.75 35.20
C LEU A 30 36.72 -5.76 33.89
N ALA A 31 36.36 -4.80 33.04
CA ALA A 31 37.18 -4.08 32.06
C ALA A 31 37.13 -4.49 30.58
N ALA A 32 36.84 -3.43 29.81
CA ALA A 32 37.34 -3.08 28.48
C ALA A 32 36.55 -3.56 27.25
N GLY A 33 35.77 -2.60 26.70
CA GLY A 33 35.91 -2.21 25.31
C GLY A 33 35.21 -3.05 24.26
N SER A 34 34.06 -2.58 23.79
CA SER A 34 33.81 -2.32 22.37
C SER A 34 32.55 -1.49 22.23
N LEU A 35 32.76 -0.26 21.77
CA LEU A 35 31.74 0.59 21.18
C LEU A 35 31.08 -0.15 20.00
N MET A 36 29.81 0.19 19.75
CA MET A 36 29.15 0.29 18.44
C MET A 36 27.84 -0.50 18.35
N GLY A 37 26.74 0.26 18.26
CA GLY A 37 25.41 -0.27 18.04
C GLY A 37 24.30 0.75 18.26
N ALA A 38 24.56 2.04 18.03
CA ALA A 38 23.49 2.99 17.82
C ALA A 38 22.81 2.60 16.50
N ARG A 39 21.64 1.99 16.57
CA ARG A 39 20.72 1.94 15.44
C ARG A 39 20.26 3.37 15.23
N ALA A 40 20.97 4.10 14.37
CA ALA A 40 20.36 5.21 13.66
C ALA A 40 19.18 4.58 12.90
N GLY A 41 17.96 4.91 13.34
CA GLY A 41 16.84 4.90 12.42
C GLY A 41 17.21 5.91 11.37
N GLU A 42 17.62 5.40 10.21
CA GLU A 42 17.84 6.19 9.01
C GLU A 42 16.48 6.80 8.65
N GLU A 43 16.27 8.02 9.13
CA GLU A 43 15.43 8.99 8.48
C GLU A 43 15.97 9.14 7.06
N ASN A 44 15.40 8.35 6.15
CA ASN A 44 15.70 8.47 4.74
C ASN A 44 15.33 9.91 4.36
N ALA A 45 16.36 10.66 4.01
CA ALA A 45 16.24 11.97 3.41
C ALA A 45 15.27 11.87 2.23
N GLU A 46 14.10 12.48 2.42
CA GLU A 46 13.60 13.55 1.57
C GLU A 46 14.17 13.54 0.15
N GLU A 47 13.64 12.64 -0.68
CA GLU A 47 13.40 13.02 -2.06
C GLU A 47 12.04 13.72 -2.06
N ALA A 48 12.07 15.04 -1.87
CA ALA A 48 10.90 15.88 -2.03
C ALA A 48 10.24 15.49 -3.37
N PRO A 49 8.95 15.09 -3.37
CA PRO A 49 8.28 14.81 -4.62
C PRO A 49 8.35 16.10 -5.42
N GLU A 50 8.99 16.05 -6.59
CA GLU A 50 9.07 17.18 -7.51
C GLU A 50 7.70 17.83 -7.55
N ALA A 51 7.63 19.03 -6.95
CA ALA A 51 6.38 19.73 -6.77
C ALA A 51 5.82 19.90 -8.17
N ARG A 52 4.74 19.16 -8.47
CA ARG A 52 3.99 19.36 -9.69
C ARG A 52 3.52 20.80 -9.64
N GLU A 53 4.16 21.65 -10.44
CA GLU A 53 3.75 23.04 -10.58
C GLU A 53 2.32 23.03 -11.15
N GLY A 54 1.39 23.47 -10.31
CA GLY A 54 -0.05 23.25 -10.47
C GLY A 54 -0.56 22.31 -9.38
N THR A 55 -0.68 22.81 -8.14
CA THR A 55 -1.29 22.09 -7.01
C THR A 55 -2.75 21.79 -7.33
N ASP A 56 -3.01 20.66 -7.98
CA ASP A 56 -4.34 20.07 -8.05
C ASP A 56 -4.84 19.91 -6.60
N LEU A 57 -5.91 20.63 -6.26
CA LEU A 57 -6.51 20.63 -4.92
C LEU A 57 -7.04 19.25 -4.51
N ARG A 58 -7.16 18.33 -5.46
CA ARG A 58 -7.53 16.94 -5.23
C ARG A 58 -6.36 16.08 -4.78
N LEU A 59 -5.13 16.48 -5.09
CA LEU A 59 -3.94 15.72 -4.74
C LEU A 59 -3.58 15.95 -3.27
N GLY A 60 -3.65 14.89 -2.48
CA GLY A 60 -3.27 14.90 -1.07
C GLY A 60 -1.83 14.48 -0.83
N ALA A 61 -1.55 14.06 0.40
CA ALA A 61 -0.23 13.61 0.81
C ALA A 61 0.18 12.30 0.11
N GLU A 62 1.48 12.11 -0.06
CA GLU A 62 2.05 10.82 -0.46
C GLU A 62 1.90 9.81 0.68
N VAL A 63 1.52 8.58 0.35
CA VAL A 63 1.34 7.49 1.32
C VAL A 63 2.12 6.25 0.90
N ASP A 64 2.61 5.49 1.87
CA ASP A 64 3.46 4.33 1.57
C ASP A 64 2.69 3.14 0.99
N ARG A 65 1.39 3.02 1.31
CA ARG A 65 0.60 1.82 1.02
C ARG A 65 -0.91 2.04 1.00
N ILE A 66 -1.61 1.24 0.20
CA ILE A 66 -3.08 1.10 0.21
C ILE A 66 -3.42 -0.32 0.59
N CYS A 67 -4.27 -0.54 1.60
CA CYS A 67 -4.70 -1.87 2.01
C CYS A 67 -6.15 -2.13 1.61
N PHE A 68 -6.36 -3.09 0.70
CA PHE A 68 -7.68 -3.52 0.27
C PHE A 68 -8.14 -4.72 1.09
N GLY A 69 -9.36 -4.66 1.63
CA GLY A 69 -9.95 -5.79 2.35
C GLY A 69 -10.38 -6.95 1.44
N ARG A 70 -10.48 -6.70 0.13
CA ARG A 70 -10.85 -7.63 -0.94
C ARG A 70 -10.11 -7.22 -2.23
N ASN A 71 -10.58 -7.68 -3.39
CA ASN A 71 -10.11 -7.23 -4.70
C ASN A 71 -10.39 -5.73 -4.91
N ILE A 72 -9.64 -5.13 -5.83
CA ILE A 72 -9.84 -3.74 -6.27
C ILE A 72 -11.13 -3.71 -7.10
N ASN A 73 -12.19 -3.10 -6.57
CA ASN A 73 -13.51 -3.11 -7.23
C ASN A 73 -13.88 -1.79 -7.89
N GLY A 74 -13.13 -0.72 -7.63
CA GLY A 74 -13.36 0.60 -8.19
C GLY A 74 -12.05 1.20 -8.65
N TRP A 75 -12.04 1.66 -9.89
CA TRP A 75 -10.94 2.43 -10.45
C TRP A 75 -11.48 3.45 -11.45
N LYS A 76 -10.72 4.53 -11.65
CA LYS A 76 -11.01 5.54 -12.67
C LYS A 76 -9.70 5.92 -13.37
N PRO A 77 -9.67 6.01 -14.72
CA PRO A 77 -8.57 6.67 -15.41
C PRO A 77 -8.55 8.17 -15.10
N VAL A 78 -7.37 8.78 -15.11
CA VAL A 78 -7.22 10.24 -15.10
C VAL A 78 -7.10 10.72 -16.54
N LYS A 79 -7.99 11.61 -16.96
CA LYS A 79 -8.10 12.03 -18.36
C LYS A 79 -6.85 12.81 -18.79
N GLY A 80 -6.19 12.37 -19.86
CA GLY A 80 -4.99 13.01 -20.39
C GLY A 80 -3.70 12.66 -19.64
N GLU A 81 -3.76 11.76 -18.65
CA GLU A 81 -2.59 11.27 -17.92
C GLU A 81 -2.42 9.76 -18.14
N ASP A 82 -1.34 9.40 -18.83
CA ASP A 82 -0.89 8.01 -18.90
C ASP A 82 -0.12 7.62 -17.64
N ASP A 83 -0.03 6.31 -17.39
CA ASP A 83 0.62 5.73 -16.22
C ASP A 83 0.03 6.23 -14.89
N VAL A 84 -1.22 6.67 -14.87
CA VAL A 84 -1.92 7.14 -13.67
C VAL A 84 -3.30 6.51 -13.60
N VAL A 85 -3.64 5.99 -12.41
CA VAL A 85 -4.97 5.43 -12.13
C VAL A 85 -5.43 5.87 -10.76
N LEU A 86 -6.73 6.15 -10.62
CA LEU A 86 -7.35 6.32 -9.32
C LEU A 86 -7.89 4.98 -8.86
N LEU A 87 -7.52 4.55 -7.65
CA LEU A 87 -8.02 3.31 -7.03
C LEU A 87 -8.94 3.64 -5.86
N GLU A 88 -10.09 2.97 -5.83
CA GLU A 88 -11.05 3.06 -4.72
C GLU A 88 -10.74 1.99 -3.67
N ARG A 89 -10.41 2.42 -2.45
CA ARG A 89 -10.23 1.51 -1.31
C ARG A 89 -11.56 1.24 -0.60
N GLY A 90 -12.45 2.22 -0.59
CA GLY A 90 -13.75 2.21 0.09
C GLY A 90 -14.58 3.42 -0.29
N VAL A 91 -15.74 3.58 0.36
CA VAL A 91 -16.66 4.69 0.07
C VAL A 91 -15.94 6.03 0.29
N ASP A 92 -15.87 6.84 -0.76
CA ASP A 92 -15.19 8.14 -0.80
C ASP A 92 -13.65 8.10 -0.57
N ASP A 93 -13.04 6.92 -0.44
CA ASP A 93 -11.60 6.76 -0.23
C ASP A 93 -10.90 6.45 -1.56
N TRP A 94 -10.43 7.50 -2.22
CA TRP A 94 -9.70 7.41 -3.48
C TRP A 94 -8.22 7.68 -3.29
N TYR A 95 -7.41 7.00 -4.08
CA TYR A 95 -5.97 7.18 -4.11
C TYR A 95 -5.51 7.34 -5.55
N ARG A 96 -4.67 8.33 -5.82
CA ARG A 96 -4.00 8.50 -7.10
C ARG A 96 -2.72 7.68 -7.09
N VAL A 97 -2.66 6.68 -7.96
CA VAL A 97 -1.52 5.78 -8.07
C VAL A 97 -0.79 6.08 -9.36
N GLU A 98 0.48 6.42 -9.22
CA GLU A 98 1.39 6.57 -10.35
C GLU A 98 2.04 5.23 -10.65
N LEU A 99 2.05 4.89 -11.91
CA LEU A 99 2.50 3.63 -12.43
C LEU A 99 3.69 3.84 -13.35
N THR A 100 4.30 2.74 -13.75
CA THR A 100 5.30 2.65 -14.81
C THR A 100 5.09 1.33 -15.55
N GLY A 101 5.50 1.28 -16.83
CA GLY A 101 5.35 0.08 -17.66
C GLY A 101 4.45 0.25 -18.90
N ALA A 102 4.27 1.49 -19.38
CA ALA A 102 3.42 1.81 -20.53
C ALA A 102 1.96 1.39 -20.29
N CYS A 103 1.40 1.95 -19.23
CA CYS A 103 0.02 1.76 -18.79
C CYS A 103 -0.79 2.98 -19.18
N GLU A 104 -1.25 2.99 -20.43
CA GLU A 104 -2.00 4.09 -21.02
C GLU A 104 -3.37 4.30 -20.35
N GLU A 105 -3.89 5.52 -20.39
CA GLU A 105 -5.24 5.87 -19.90
C GLU A 105 -6.32 4.91 -20.46
N ARG A 106 -6.18 4.58 -21.76
CA ARG A 106 -7.09 3.71 -22.49
C ARG A 106 -7.22 2.32 -21.86
N LEU A 107 -6.12 1.78 -21.33
CA LEU A 107 -6.08 0.46 -20.70
C LEU A 107 -7.03 0.42 -19.50
N PHE A 108 -7.00 1.44 -18.63
CA PHE A 108 -7.86 1.52 -17.44
C PHE A 108 -9.33 1.79 -17.79
N ARG A 109 -9.57 2.54 -18.88
CA ARG A 109 -10.93 2.84 -19.38
C ARG A 109 -11.68 1.58 -19.85
N PHE A 110 -10.97 0.63 -20.46
CA PHE A 110 -11.54 -0.61 -20.99
C PHE A 110 -11.26 -1.84 -20.14
N ALA A 111 -10.55 -1.67 -19.02
CA ALA A 111 -10.27 -2.74 -18.07
C ALA A 111 -11.58 -3.39 -17.58
N GLN A 112 -11.59 -4.71 -17.58
CA GLN A 112 -12.64 -5.53 -17.01
C GLN A 112 -12.36 -5.86 -15.54
N ALA A 113 -11.08 -6.01 -15.20
CA ALA A 113 -10.63 -6.27 -13.85
C ALA A 113 -9.26 -5.66 -13.59
N ILE A 114 -9.03 -5.24 -12.35
CA ILE A 114 -7.73 -4.84 -11.85
C ILE A 114 -7.41 -5.68 -10.61
N GLY A 115 -6.25 -6.34 -10.63
CA GLY A 115 -5.80 -7.23 -9.57
C GLY A 115 -4.40 -6.89 -9.08
N ILE A 116 -4.06 -7.38 -7.89
CA ILE A 116 -2.72 -7.29 -7.33
C ILE A 116 -2.02 -8.59 -7.65
N GLU A 117 -0.90 -8.56 -8.38
CA GLU A 117 -0.20 -9.78 -8.83
C GLU A 117 0.21 -10.68 -7.65
N SER A 118 0.74 -10.07 -6.60
CA SER A 118 1.23 -10.79 -5.43
C SER A 118 0.11 -11.33 -4.52
N ARG A 119 -1.12 -10.79 -4.61
CA ARG A 119 -2.19 -10.99 -3.62
C ARG A 119 -3.60 -10.91 -4.23
N PRO A 120 -4.09 -11.98 -4.88
CA PRO A 120 -5.37 -11.97 -5.61
C PRO A 120 -6.63 -12.05 -4.73
N SER A 121 -6.53 -12.04 -3.40
CA SER A 121 -7.69 -12.12 -2.48
C SER A 121 -7.76 -10.95 -1.49
N GLY A 122 -7.06 -9.85 -1.80
CA GLY A 122 -6.91 -8.69 -0.92
C GLY A 122 -5.52 -8.63 -0.26
N GLY A 123 -5.17 -7.45 0.22
CA GLY A 123 -3.84 -7.15 0.76
C GLY A 123 -3.47 -5.69 0.58
N CYS A 124 -2.28 -5.33 1.05
CA CYS A 124 -1.72 -4.00 0.82
C CYS A 124 -0.86 -3.98 -0.44
N VAL A 125 -0.96 -2.90 -1.21
CA VAL A 125 -0.02 -2.55 -2.28
C VAL A 125 0.90 -1.44 -1.82
N THR A 126 2.17 -1.50 -2.22
CA THR A 126 3.17 -0.49 -1.93
C THR A 126 3.93 -0.09 -3.20
N HIS A 127 4.83 0.89 -3.08
CA HIS A 127 5.86 1.13 -4.09
C HIS A 127 6.53 -0.19 -4.53
N GLY A 128 6.67 -0.39 -5.84
CA GLY A 128 7.30 -1.55 -6.47
C GLY A 128 6.40 -2.76 -6.69
N ASP A 129 5.19 -2.78 -6.13
CA ASP A 129 4.23 -3.85 -6.40
C ASP A 129 3.68 -3.75 -7.84
N VAL A 130 3.20 -4.88 -8.36
CA VAL A 130 2.63 -4.99 -9.71
C VAL A 130 1.11 -5.09 -9.62
N ILE A 131 0.45 -4.21 -10.36
CA ILE A 131 -0.97 -4.27 -10.65
C ILE A 131 -1.15 -4.95 -12.01
N ILE A 132 -2.04 -5.93 -12.06
CA ILE A 132 -2.48 -6.61 -13.28
C ILE A 132 -3.78 -5.98 -13.75
N VAL A 133 -3.78 -5.49 -14.99
CA VAL A 133 -4.98 -4.95 -15.64
C VAL A 133 -5.42 -5.91 -16.73
N GLU A 134 -6.64 -6.42 -16.60
CA GLU A 134 -7.24 -7.34 -17.57
C GLU A 134 -8.20 -6.54 -18.47
N ASP A 135 -7.95 -6.57 -19.79
CA ASP A 135 -8.82 -5.98 -20.82
C ASP A 135 -9.59 -7.07 -21.59
N THR A 136 -10.68 -6.66 -22.23
CA THR A 136 -11.57 -7.39 -23.15
C THR A 136 -10.87 -8.28 -24.19
N GLY A 137 -9.59 -8.03 -24.50
CA GLY A 137 -8.78 -8.83 -25.42
C GLY A 137 -8.12 -10.08 -24.83
N ASN A 138 -8.38 -10.45 -23.56
CA ASN A 138 -7.66 -11.50 -22.82
C ASN A 138 -6.15 -11.23 -22.65
N PHE A 139 -5.72 -9.98 -22.76
CA PHE A 139 -4.34 -9.59 -22.50
C PHE A 139 -4.27 -8.93 -21.12
N ALA A 140 -3.53 -9.56 -20.21
CA ALA A 140 -3.20 -8.98 -18.93
C ALA A 140 -1.95 -8.08 -19.08
N ARG A 141 -2.06 -6.83 -18.64
CA ARG A 141 -0.94 -5.87 -18.61
C ARG A 141 -0.42 -5.73 -17.19
N ARG A 142 0.91 -5.63 -17.07
CA ARG A 142 1.61 -5.43 -15.80
C ARG A 142 2.02 -3.98 -15.65
N CYS A 143 1.55 -3.33 -14.61
CA CYS A 143 1.88 -1.96 -14.25
C CYS A 143 2.57 -1.92 -12.89
N PHE A 144 3.75 -1.32 -12.81
CA PHE A 144 4.51 -1.23 -11.56
C PHE A 144 4.15 0.05 -10.82
N ILE A 145 3.82 -0.06 -9.53
CA ILE A 145 3.50 1.09 -8.69
C ILE A 145 4.77 1.89 -8.41
N ARG A 146 4.76 3.17 -8.80
CA ARG A 146 5.84 4.12 -8.53
C ARG A 146 5.53 4.96 -7.31
N ARG A 147 4.36 5.62 -7.24
CA ARG A 147 4.00 6.47 -6.08
C ARG A 147 2.51 6.39 -5.81
N ILE A 148 2.11 6.70 -4.59
CA ILE A 148 0.73 6.64 -4.16
C ILE A 148 0.40 7.92 -3.40
N TYR A 149 -0.68 8.58 -3.79
CA TYR A 149 -1.16 9.81 -3.17
C TYR A 149 -2.60 9.65 -2.71
N GLU A 150 -2.98 10.31 -1.63
CA GLU A 150 -4.39 10.51 -1.30
C GLU A 150 -5.07 11.33 -2.39
N TRP A 151 -6.34 11.04 -2.66
CA TRP A 151 -7.13 11.75 -3.67
C TRP A 151 -8.48 12.18 -3.12
N ASN A 152 -8.77 13.48 -3.22
CA ASN A 152 -10.05 14.06 -2.88
C ASN A 152 -10.91 14.25 -4.13
N ASP A 153 -11.75 13.25 -4.44
CA ASP A 153 -12.64 13.27 -5.63
C ASP A 153 -13.68 14.41 -5.59
N LYS A 154 -13.91 15.02 -4.41
CA LYS A 154 -14.89 16.10 -4.20
C LYS A 154 -14.29 17.49 -4.33
N ALA A 155 -12.97 17.63 -4.34
CA ALA A 155 -12.33 18.93 -4.54
C ALA A 155 -12.51 19.42 -6.00
N PRO A 156 -12.61 20.74 -6.20
CA PRO A 156 -12.67 21.30 -7.55
C PRO A 156 -11.38 20.94 -8.31
N ALA A 157 -11.53 20.62 -9.60
CA ALA A 157 -10.37 20.48 -10.48
C ALA A 157 -9.62 21.82 -10.53
N PRO A 158 -8.30 21.83 -10.76
CA PRO A 158 -7.62 23.07 -11.10
C PRO A 158 -8.34 23.72 -12.28
N GLU A 159 -8.77 24.97 -12.11
CA GLU A 159 -9.22 25.77 -13.24
C GLU A 159 -8.01 25.97 -14.14
N GLU A 160 -8.04 25.35 -15.32
CA GLU A 160 -7.14 25.66 -16.43
C GLU A 160 -7.11 27.18 -16.56
N ALA A 161 -5.98 27.81 -16.24
CA ALA A 161 -5.81 29.24 -16.37
C ALA A 161 -6.03 29.60 -17.84
N SER A 162 -7.26 30.01 -18.18
CA SER A 162 -7.60 30.49 -19.50
C SER A 162 -6.64 31.64 -19.82
N PRO A 163 -5.86 31.58 -20.91
CA PRO A 163 -5.12 32.75 -21.36
C PRO A 163 -6.18 33.81 -21.64
N GLY A 164 -6.14 34.90 -20.88
CA GLY A 164 -7.01 36.03 -21.12
C GLY A 164 -6.86 36.48 -22.56
N GLU A 165 -7.98 36.51 -23.27
CA GLU A 165 -8.14 37.32 -24.48
C GLU A 165 -7.89 38.79 -24.09
N ASP A 166 -6.68 39.27 -24.28
CA ASP A 166 -6.39 40.70 -24.27
C ASP A 166 -6.88 41.28 -25.61
N ALA A 167 -8.06 41.90 -25.55
CA ALA A 167 -8.74 42.64 -26.62
C ALA A 167 -8.11 44.01 -26.93
#